data_AF-A0A956NI10-F1
#
_entry.id   AF-A0A956NI10-F1
#
_cell.length_a   1.000
_cell.length_b   1.000
_cell.length_c   1.000
_cell.angle_alpha   90.00
_cell.angle_beta   90.00
_cell.angle_gamma   90.00
#
_symmetry.space_group_name_H-M   'P 1'
#
loop_
_entity.id
_entity.type
_entity.pdbx_description
1 polymer ?
#
loop_
_entity_poly.entity_id
_entity_poly.type
_entity_poly.pdbx_seq_one_letter_code
_entity_poly.pdbx_strand_id
1 'polypeptide(L)'
;ARGMDAVGPVAYVADGMDGVYLIRNDLAPSDVLDDGTDGLGDAVTSNRMLLGNSPNPFTESTQVRFRLQEASDVRLAVIDVAGRRVALRQFASMPPGMHEITLDGSGLPSGAYRYVLQAGTHVESGRMLRVR
;
A
#
# COMPACT_ATOMS: atom_id res chain seq x y z
N ALA A 1 -12.61 3.51 -19.37
CA ALA A 1 -12.46 2.05 -19.37
C ALA A 1 -12.51 1.57 -17.93
N ARG A 2 -13.43 0.67 -17.59
CA ARG A 2 -13.50 0.08 -16.24
C ARG A 2 -12.53 -1.10 -16.20
N GLY A 3 -11.50 -1.03 -15.37
CA GLY A 3 -10.54 -2.11 -15.16
C GLY A 3 -10.67 -2.64 -13.73
N MET A 4 -10.79 -3.96 -13.59
CA MET A 4 -10.73 -4.66 -12.31
C MET A 4 -9.46 -5.49 -12.30
N ASP A 5 -8.66 -5.35 -11.26
CA ASP A 5 -7.52 -6.23 -10.97
C ASP A 5 -7.60 -6.67 -9.51
N ALA A 6 -7.03 -7.82 -9.17
CA ALA A 6 -7.10 -8.39 -7.83
C ALA A 6 -5.70 -8.72 -7.31
N VAL A 7 -5.43 -8.34 -6.05
CA VAL A 7 -4.21 -8.71 -5.32
C VAL A 7 -4.63 -9.20 -3.94
N GLY A 8 -4.63 -10.53 -3.75
CA GLY A 8 -5.05 -11.14 -2.48
C GLY A 8 -6.54 -10.91 -2.19
N PRO A 9 -6.95 -10.61 -0.94
CA PRO A 9 -8.35 -10.39 -0.56
C PRO A 9 -8.90 -9.01 -1.00
N VAL A 10 -8.16 -8.29 -1.84
CA VAL A 10 -8.48 -6.92 -2.24
C VAL A 10 -8.74 -6.86 -3.73
N ALA A 11 -9.94 -6.41 -4.09
CA ALA A 11 -10.28 -6.03 -5.46
C ALA A 11 -10.08 -4.52 -5.64
N TYR A 12 -9.42 -4.14 -6.73
CA TYR A 12 -9.30 -2.74 -7.13
C TYR A 12 -10.42 -2.38 -8.08
N VAL A 13 -11.23 -1.39 -7.70
CA VAL A 13 -12.21 -0.77 -8.60
C VAL A 13 -11.79 0.68 -8.81
N ALA A 14 -11.44 1.03 -10.04
CA ALA A 14 -11.26 2.42 -10.45
C ALA A 14 -12.55 2.89 -11.14
N ASP A 15 -13.24 3.86 -10.56
CA ASP A 15 -14.25 4.63 -11.29
C ASP A 15 -13.66 5.97 -11.71
N GLY A 16 -13.90 6.35 -12.96
CA GLY A 16 -13.21 7.43 -13.65
C GLY A 16 -13.48 8.84 -13.11
N MET A 17 -14.23 8.98 -12.02
CA MET A 17 -14.61 10.25 -11.40
C MET A 17 -14.04 10.47 -10.00
N ASP A 18 -13.77 9.41 -9.20
CA ASP A 18 -13.46 9.56 -7.76
C ASP A 18 -12.27 8.72 -7.24
N GLY A 19 -11.56 7.99 -8.11
CA GLY A 19 -10.31 7.30 -7.78
C GLY A 19 -10.45 5.79 -7.51
N VAL A 20 -9.42 5.22 -6.86
CA VAL A 20 -9.29 3.77 -6.63
C VAL A 20 -9.96 3.38 -5.31
N TYR A 21 -11.04 2.60 -5.41
CA TYR A 21 -11.70 1.92 -4.30
C TYR A 21 -10.99 0.60 -4.01
N LEU A 22 -10.63 0.41 -2.75
CA LEU A 22 -10.16 -0.86 -2.22
C LEU A 22 -11.39 -1.57 -1.66
N ILE A 23 -11.91 -2.56 -2.38
CA ILE A 23 -12.96 -3.41 -1.82
C ILE A 23 -12.23 -4.54 -1.09
N ARG A 24 -12.22 -4.44 0.25
CA ARG A 24 -11.83 -5.53 1.13
C ARG A 24 -13.09 -6.38 1.34
N ASN A 25 -13.04 -7.65 0.96
CA ASN A 25 -14.15 -8.56 1.24
C ASN A 25 -14.09 -9.01 2.70
N ASP A 26 -14.88 -8.36 3.56
CA ASP A 26 -14.93 -8.62 5.01
C ASP A 26 -15.92 -9.75 5.38
N LEU A 27 -16.28 -10.65 4.44
CA LEU A 27 -17.06 -11.85 4.74
C LEU A 27 -16.29 -12.93 5.52
N ALA A 28 -15.01 -12.71 5.83
CA ALA A 28 -14.34 -13.42 6.91
C ALA A 28 -14.52 -12.61 8.20
N PRO A 29 -15.00 -13.21 9.30
CA PRO A 29 -15.33 -12.48 10.51
C PRO A 29 -14.09 -11.74 11.03
N SER A 30 -14.10 -10.42 10.89
CA SER A 30 -13.23 -9.54 11.64
C SER A 30 -13.77 -9.52 13.06
N ASP A 31 -12.97 -9.99 14.02
CA ASP A 31 -13.29 -9.90 15.44
C ASP A 31 -13.57 -8.42 15.78
N VAL A 32 -14.86 -8.13 15.94
CA VAL A 32 -15.38 -6.87 16.45
C VAL A 32 -15.12 -6.87 17.94
N LEU A 33 -14.26 -5.98 18.41
CA LEU A 33 -14.30 -5.50 19.78
C LEU A 33 -14.70 -4.03 19.74
N ASP A 34 -16.00 -3.82 19.86
CA ASP A 34 -16.61 -2.59 20.35
C ASP A 34 -16.49 -2.60 21.88
N ASP A 35 -15.80 -1.63 22.47
CA ASP A 35 -15.98 -1.29 23.88
C ASP A 35 -15.70 0.20 24.09
N GLY A 36 -16.79 0.96 24.22
CA GLY A 36 -16.74 2.39 24.45
C GLY A 36 -16.14 2.73 25.81
N THR A 37 -14.99 3.42 25.82
CA THR A 37 -14.49 4.15 26.99
C THR A 37 -13.70 5.41 26.58
N ASP A 38 -14.38 6.54 26.71
CA ASP A 38 -13.97 7.80 27.34
C ASP A 38 -12.45 8.09 27.46
N GLY A 39 -11.92 8.80 26.45
CA GLY A 39 -10.88 9.82 26.55
C GLY A 39 -9.61 9.54 27.38
N LEU A 40 -8.58 8.93 26.76
CA LEU A 40 -7.15 9.22 26.97
C LEU A 40 -6.39 8.90 25.66
N GLY A 41 -5.45 9.77 25.29
CA GLY A 41 -4.90 9.90 23.94
C GLY A 41 -4.15 8.71 23.34
N ASP A 42 -4.26 8.62 22.01
CA ASP A 42 -3.23 8.20 21.03
C ASP A 42 -2.26 7.08 21.44
N ALA A 43 -2.77 5.97 21.94
CA ALA A 43 -2.00 4.73 22.09
C ALA A 43 -2.80 3.51 21.64
N VAL A 44 -3.52 3.60 20.51
CA VAL A 44 -3.65 2.43 19.66
C VAL A 44 -2.24 2.17 19.15
N THR A 45 -1.54 1.19 19.73
CA THR A 45 -0.30 0.64 19.18
C THR A 45 -0.61 0.16 17.78
N SER A 46 -0.54 1.08 16.82
CA SER A 46 -0.85 0.83 15.43
C SER A 46 0.20 -0.17 14.99
N ASN A 47 -0.20 -1.43 14.75
CA ASN A 47 0.69 -2.47 14.28
C ASN A 47 1.06 -2.24 12.80
N ARG A 48 1.51 -1.02 12.48
CA ARG A 48 1.69 -0.52 11.13
C ARG A 48 2.91 -1.19 10.51
N MET A 49 2.71 -1.89 9.41
CA MET A 49 3.76 -2.52 8.62
C MET A 49 4.49 -1.48 7.76
N LEU A 50 3.73 -0.56 7.17
CA LEU A 50 4.23 0.43 6.23
C LEU A 50 4.67 1.71 6.94
N LEU A 51 5.87 2.18 6.64
CA LEU A 51 6.44 3.38 7.25
C LEU A 51 6.32 4.62 6.35
N GLY A 52 6.11 4.41 5.05
CA GLY A 52 5.96 5.48 4.07
C GLY A 52 6.98 5.37 2.95
N ASN A 53 7.01 6.37 2.08
CA ASN A 53 8.04 6.50 1.06
C ASN A 53 8.86 7.79 1.29
N SER A 54 10.17 7.73 1.03
CA SER A 54 11.07 8.88 1.15
C SER A 54 12.09 8.91 0.00
N PRO A 55 12.29 10.07 -0.67
CA PRO A 55 11.56 11.33 -0.48
C PRO A 55 10.10 11.27 -0.99
N ASN A 56 9.23 12.15 -0.47
CA ASN A 56 7.88 12.38 -0.99
C ASN A 56 7.53 13.88 -0.78
N PRO A 57 7.43 14.70 -1.83
CA PRO A 57 7.50 14.36 -3.25
C PRO A 57 8.88 13.86 -3.71
N PHE A 58 8.95 13.17 -4.86
CA PHE A 58 10.21 12.69 -5.45
C PHE A 58 10.32 13.03 -6.94
N THR A 59 11.57 13.15 -7.43
CA THR A 59 11.85 13.48 -8.84
C THR A 59 12.18 12.26 -9.68
N GLU A 60 13.19 11.49 -9.26
CA GLU A 60 13.68 10.34 -10.02
C GLU A 60 13.33 9.03 -9.32
N SER A 61 13.58 8.94 -8.02
CA SER A 61 13.30 7.73 -7.26
C SER A 61 12.82 8.03 -5.84
N THR A 62 12.13 7.06 -5.24
CA THR A 62 11.71 7.07 -3.84
C THR A 62 11.88 5.68 -3.24
N GLN A 63 12.10 5.59 -1.93
CA GLN A 63 12.23 4.32 -1.23
C GLN A 63 11.01 4.08 -0.35
N VAL A 64 10.30 2.98 -0.57
CA VAL A 64 9.20 2.53 0.28
C VAL A 64 9.78 1.72 1.44
N ARG A 65 9.55 2.20 2.66
CA ARG A 65 10.05 1.61 3.91
C ARG A 65 8.95 0.85 4.62
N PHE A 66 9.27 -0.34 5.11
CA PHE A 66 8.33 -1.18 5.86
C PHE A 66 9.06 -2.13 6.81
N ARG A 67 8.32 -2.70 7.76
CA ARG A 67 8.82 -3.70 8.70
C ARG A 67 8.04 -5.00 8.57
N LEU A 68 8.71 -6.14 8.60
CA LEU A 68 8.09 -7.46 8.64
C LEU A 68 8.24 -8.05 10.04
N GLN A 69 7.14 -8.56 10.61
CA GLN A 69 7.15 -9.24 11.92
C GLN A 69 7.61 -10.68 11.82
N GLU A 70 7.34 -11.30 10.68
CA GLU A 70 7.70 -12.68 10.35
C GLU A 70 8.17 -12.77 8.90
N ALA A 71 8.74 -13.91 8.51
CA ALA A 71 9.12 -14.12 7.12
C ALA A 71 7.87 -14.14 6.22
N SER A 72 7.90 -13.40 5.11
CA SER A 72 6.70 -13.25 4.26
C SER A 72 7.03 -13.04 2.79
N ASP A 73 6.15 -13.51 1.91
CA ASP A 73 6.13 -13.12 0.51
C ASP A 73 5.63 -11.68 0.39
N VAL A 74 6.45 -10.82 -0.20
CA VAL A 74 6.18 -9.39 -0.32
C VAL A 74 5.87 -9.01 -1.76
N ARG A 75 4.79 -8.25 -1.96
CA ARG A 75 4.44 -7.63 -3.23
C ARG A 75 4.23 -6.13 -3.05
N LEU A 76 4.90 -5.33 -3.86
CA LEU A 76 4.71 -3.88 -3.92
C LEU A 76 4.21 -3.50 -5.32
N ALA A 77 2.97 -3.04 -5.41
CA ALA A 77 2.37 -2.52 -6.63
C ALA A 77 2.28 -0.99 -6.58
N VAL A 78 2.48 -0.33 -7.72
CA VAL A 78 2.28 1.13 -7.89
C VAL A 78 1.20 1.34 -8.94
N ILE A 79 0.24 2.21 -8.63
CA ILE A 79 -1.00 2.42 -9.39
C ILE A 79 -1.15 3.92 -9.64
N ASP A 80 -1.47 4.30 -10.88
CA ASP A 80 -1.76 5.69 -11.25
C ASP A 80 -3.20 6.10 -10.89
N VAL A 81 -3.54 7.38 -11.07
CA VAL A 81 -4.90 7.89 -10.79
C VAL A 81 -5.99 7.26 -11.66
N ALA A 82 -5.63 6.69 -12.81
CA ALA A 82 -6.55 5.98 -13.69
C ALA A 82 -6.73 4.49 -13.30
N GLY A 83 -6.11 4.05 -12.19
CA GLY A 83 -6.19 2.68 -11.72
C GLY A 83 -5.25 1.70 -12.45
N ARG A 84 -4.35 2.19 -13.30
CA ARG A 84 -3.42 1.31 -14.03
C ARG A 84 -2.23 0.98 -13.14
N ARG A 85 -1.87 -0.31 -13.06
CA ARG A 85 -0.62 -0.74 -12.41
C ARG A 85 0.57 -0.35 -13.29
N VAL A 86 1.37 0.59 -12.81
CA VAL A 86 2.55 1.12 -13.50
C VAL A 86 3.86 0.49 -13.04
N ALA A 87 3.88 -0.13 -11.85
CA ALA A 87 5.02 -0.93 -11.39
C ALA A 87 4.58 -2.10 -10.49
N LEU A 88 5.38 -3.17 -10.50
CA LEU A 88 5.24 -4.31 -9.60
C LEU A 88 6.64 -4.79 -9.18
N ARG A 89 6.81 -5.07 -7.88
CA ARG A 89 7.99 -5.74 -7.30
C ARG A 89 7.50 -6.90 -6.46
N GLN A 90 8.16 -8.05 -6.57
CA GLN A 90 7.80 -9.26 -5.83
C GLN A 90 9.06 -9.89 -5.26
N PHE A 91 8.98 -10.29 -3.99
CA PHE A 91 10.08 -10.92 -3.26
C PHE A 91 9.49 -12.10 -2.50
N ALA A 92 10.08 -13.28 -2.68
CA ALA A 92 9.66 -14.47 -1.96
C ALA A 92 10.37 -14.53 -0.59
N SER A 93 9.64 -14.88 0.46
CA SER A 93 10.16 -15.20 1.78
C SER A 93 11.19 -14.20 2.33
N MET A 94 10.87 -12.90 2.30
CA MET A 94 11.70 -11.87 2.93
C MET A 94 11.75 -12.10 4.45
N PRO A 95 12.92 -12.04 5.11
CA PRO A 95 13.05 -12.31 6.54
C PRO A 95 12.36 -11.23 7.39
N PRO A 96 12.04 -11.50 8.67
CA PRO A 96 11.56 -10.47 9.59
C PRO A 96 12.60 -9.35 9.73
N GLY A 97 12.14 -8.12 9.91
CA GLY A 97 12.99 -6.93 10.05
C GLY A 97 12.58 -5.75 9.18
N MET A 98 13.47 -4.76 9.12
CA MET A 98 13.29 -3.53 8.35
C MET A 98 13.72 -3.74 6.89
N HIS A 99 12.90 -3.25 5.97
CA HIS A 99 13.11 -3.39 4.54
C HIS A 99 12.83 -2.10 3.78
N GLU A 100 13.53 -1.93 2.68
CA GLU A 100 13.35 -0.82 1.76
C GLU A 100 13.26 -1.34 0.32
N ILE A 101 12.27 -0.86 -0.44
CA ILE A 101 12.17 -1.12 -1.88
C ILE A 101 12.30 0.21 -2.63
N THR A 102 13.32 0.31 -3.45
CA THR A 102 13.53 1.47 -4.34
C THR A 102 12.58 1.40 -5.53
N LEU A 103 11.85 2.49 -5.73
CA LEU A 103 11.01 2.73 -6.91
C LEU A 103 11.70 3.78 -7.78
N ASP A 104 12.00 3.38 -9.02
CA ASP A 104 12.41 4.30 -10.08
C ASP A 104 11.16 4.83 -10.79
N GLY A 105 10.99 6.15 -10.77
CA GLY A 105 9.93 6.86 -11.45
C GLY A 105 10.40 7.67 -12.65
N SER A 106 11.66 7.56 -13.10
CA SER A 106 12.20 8.35 -14.21
C SER A 106 11.29 8.36 -15.45
N GLY A 107 10.66 7.22 -15.79
CA GLY A 107 9.72 7.08 -16.91
C GLY A 107 8.23 7.33 -16.61
N LEU A 108 7.87 7.69 -15.38
CA LEU A 108 6.47 7.97 -15.01
C LEU A 108 6.11 9.45 -15.26
N PRO A 109 4.87 9.81 -15.61
CA PRO A 109 4.44 11.21 -15.62
C PRO A 109 4.49 11.86 -14.23
N SER A 110 4.60 13.19 -14.16
CA SER A 110 4.40 13.93 -12.92
C SER A 110 2.94 13.76 -12.47
N GLY A 111 2.71 13.52 -11.18
CA GLY A 111 1.38 13.23 -10.67
C GLY A 111 1.35 12.43 -9.38
N ALA A 112 0.13 12.22 -8.90
CA ALA A 112 -0.13 11.40 -7.72
C ALA A 112 -0.20 9.91 -8.10
N TYR A 113 0.34 9.07 -7.21
CA TYR A 113 0.28 7.63 -7.33
C TYR A 113 -0.10 7.01 -5.99
N ARG A 114 -0.68 5.81 -6.03
CA ARG A 114 -0.87 4.96 -4.85
C ARG A 114 0.07 3.78 -4.95
N TYR A 115 0.68 3.40 -3.84
CA TYR A 115 1.37 2.12 -3.76
C TYR A 115 0.69 1.22 -2.73
N VAL A 116 0.75 -0.08 -2.99
CA VAL A 116 0.13 -1.12 -2.17
C VAL A 116 1.20 -2.14 -1.85
N LEU A 117 1.45 -2.33 -0.56
CA LEU A 117 2.37 -3.31 -0.02
C LEU A 117 1.56 -4.45 0.58
N GLN A 118 1.74 -5.65 0.04
CA GLN A 118 1.25 -6.89 0.61
C GLN A 118 2.43 -7.68 1.19
N ALA A 119 2.30 -8.18 2.42
CA ALA A 119 3.19 -9.17 2.99
C ALA A 119 2.34 -10.29 3.60
N GLY A 120 2.38 -11.49 2.99
CA GLY A 120 1.46 -12.57 3.36
C GLY A 120 0.00 -12.14 3.25
N THR A 121 -0.73 -12.16 4.37
CA THR A 121 -2.14 -11.74 4.48
C THR A 121 -2.31 -10.24 4.78
N HIS A 122 -1.25 -9.54 5.17
CA HIS A 122 -1.30 -8.13 5.52
C HIS A 122 -1.19 -7.26 4.27
N VAL A 123 -2.09 -6.29 4.14
CA VAL A 123 -2.11 -5.34 3.02
C VAL A 123 -2.23 -3.92 3.57
N GLU A 124 -1.25 -3.09 3.24
CA GLU A 124 -1.25 -1.65 3.54
C GLU A 124 -0.99 -0.84 2.27
N SER A 125 -1.42 0.43 2.26
CA SER A 125 -1.22 1.30 1.11
C SER A 125 -0.79 2.69 1.53
N GLY A 126 -0.07 3.38 0.65
CA GLY A 126 0.33 4.77 0.82
C GLY A 126 0.21 5.56 -0.47
N ARG A 127 0.41 6.87 -0.35
CA ARG A 127 0.35 7.81 -1.48
C ARG A 127 1.74 8.38 -1.72
N MET A 128 2.10 8.57 -2.97
CA MET A 128 3.33 9.24 -3.37
C MET A 128 3.03 10.32 -4.40
N LEU A 129 3.84 11.38 -4.41
CA LEU A 129 3.80 12.43 -5.40
C LEU A 129 5.11 12.44 -6.19
N ARG A 130 5.01 12.26 -7.50
CA ARG A 130 6.16 12.44 -8.40
C ARG A 130 6.10 13.83 -9.01
N VAL A 131 7.20 14.57 -8.92
CA VAL A 131 7.34 15.92 -9.49
C VAL A 131 8.55 15.98 -10.41
N ARG A 132 8.32 16.40 -11.65
CA ARG A 132 9.34 16.72 -12.65
C ARG A 132 8.80 17.81 -13.55
#